data_AF-A0A5C9BLP0-F1
#
_entry.id   AF-A0A5C9BLP0-F1
#
_cell.length_a   1.000
_cell.length_b   1.000
_cell.length_c   1.000
_cell.angle_alpha   90.00
_cell.angle_beta   90.00
_cell.angle_gamma   90.00
#
_symmetry.space_group_name_H-M   'P 1'
#
loop_
_entity.id
_entity.type
_entity.pdbx_description
1 polymer ?
#
loop_
_entity_poly.entity_id
_entity_poly.type
_entity_poly.pdbx_seq_one_letter_code
_entity_poly.pdbx_strand_id
1 'polypeptide(L)'
;MRQQIRSFAIRLVILIAILLTLGRVYGTTIVTPMLPALTWVIEAVDDHLQVDHAFIVNRSADTVIQLKVTPIRILVIGDRMLMPDAQLHFDPTTLIGSVLQPVILLLAIVLAWPVTRLWALSARLLLAVPMMVLLLVVNVPLGFVGTMQDFREYVPEAPVSLMV
;
A
#
# COMPACT_ATOMS: atom_id res chain seq x y z
N MET A 1 35.19 2.07 -13.88
CA MET A 1 33.98 2.55 -13.15
C MET A 1 32.81 2.93 -14.07
N ARG A 2 32.96 3.83 -15.06
CA ARG A 2 31.86 4.26 -15.96
C ARG A 2 31.06 3.13 -16.63
N GLN A 3 31.73 2.08 -17.10
CA GLN A 3 31.05 0.96 -17.77
C GLN A 3 30.21 0.10 -16.81
N GLN A 4 30.61 -0.04 -15.54
CA GLN A 4 29.86 -0.78 -14.53
C GLN A 4 28.61 -0.01 -14.06
N ILE A 5 28.70 1.32 -13.97
CA ILE A 5 27.56 2.17 -13.64
C ILE A 5 26.53 2.16 -14.77
N ARG A 6 26.99 2.22 -16.03
CA ARG A 6 26.09 2.15 -17.20
C ARG A 6 25.36 0.81 -17.28
N SER A 7 26.07 -0.31 -17.08
CA SER A 7 25.45 -1.63 -17.10
C SER A 7 24.47 -1.83 -15.93
N PHE A 8 24.79 -1.30 -14.74
CA PHE A 8 23.87 -1.27 -13.61
C PHE A 8 22.61 -0.45 -13.94
N ALA A 9 22.76 0.78 -14.44
CA ALA A 9 21.63 1.65 -14.75
C ALA A 9 20.68 1.04 -15.79
N ILE A 10 21.23 0.46 -16.86
CA ILE A 10 20.43 -0.22 -17.90
C ILE A 10 19.68 -1.43 -17.30
N ARG A 11 20.37 -2.27 -16.53
CA ARG A 11 19.73 -3.42 -15.85
C ARG A 11 18.63 -2.96 -14.91
N LEU A 12 18.87 -1.90 -14.14
CA LEU A 12 17.90 -1.33 -13.22
C LEU A 12 16.65 -0.85 -13.97
N VAL A 13 16.80 -0.08 -15.05
CA VAL A 13 15.65 0.41 -15.84
C VAL A 13 14.86 -0.76 -16.44
N ILE A 14 15.55 -1.75 -17.00
CA ILE A 14 14.90 -2.94 -17.57
C ILE A 14 14.16 -3.72 -16.47
N LEU A 15 14.79 -3.96 -15.33
CA LEU A 15 14.18 -4.68 -14.21
C LEU A 15 12.99 -3.92 -13.61
N ILE A 16 13.07 -2.60 -13.47
CA ILE A 16 11.95 -1.77 -13.05
C ILE A 16 10.80 -1.90 -14.05
N ALA A 17 11.06 -1.79 -15.35
CA ALA A 17 10.02 -1.91 -16.38
C ALA A 17 9.34 -3.29 -16.35
N ILE A 18 10.13 -4.37 -16.22
CA ILE A 18 9.62 -5.74 -16.10
C ILE A 18 8.79 -5.91 -14.83
N LEU A 19 9.31 -5.49 -13.67
CA LEU A 19 8.64 -5.66 -12.38
C LEU A 19 7.38 -4.81 -12.27
N LEU A 20 7.36 -3.59 -12.83
CA LEU A 20 6.15 -2.77 -12.91
C LEU A 20 5.10 -3.42 -13.81
N THR A 21 5.51 -3.99 -14.95
CA THR A 21 4.60 -4.69 -15.85
C THR A 21 4.03 -5.94 -15.16
N LEU A 22 4.87 -6.73 -14.49
CA LEU A 22 4.45 -7.88 -13.70
C LEU A 22 3.51 -7.45 -12.57
N GLY A 23 3.83 -6.37 -11.85
CA GLY A 23 2.99 -5.82 -10.80
C GLY A 23 1.64 -5.35 -11.31
N ARG A 24 1.58 -4.84 -12.55
CA ARG A 24 0.30 -4.46 -13.18
C ARG A 24 -0.56 -5.68 -13.53
N VAL A 25 0.05 -6.75 -14.05
CA VAL A 25 -0.66 -7.95 -14.52
C VAL A 25 -1.02 -8.89 -13.36
N TYR A 26 -0.08 -9.11 -12.43
CA TYR A 26 -0.20 -10.08 -11.33
C TYR A 26 -0.36 -9.43 -9.95
N GLY A 27 -0.40 -8.10 -9.87
CA GLY A 27 -0.52 -7.39 -8.59
C GLY A 27 -1.73 -7.82 -7.78
N THR A 28 -2.85 -8.13 -8.44
CA THR A 28 -4.04 -8.67 -7.76
C THR A 28 -3.75 -10.02 -7.14
N THR A 29 -3.18 -10.97 -7.89
CA THR A 29 -2.84 -12.31 -7.40
C THR A 29 -1.85 -12.27 -6.24
N ILE A 30 -0.91 -11.32 -6.24
CA ILE A 30 0.10 -11.16 -5.17
C ILE A 30 -0.51 -10.48 -3.94
N VAL A 31 -1.33 -9.45 -4.13
CA VAL A 31 -1.85 -8.64 -3.01
C VAL A 31 -3.06 -9.28 -2.34
N THR A 32 -3.93 -10.01 -3.05
CA THR A 32 -5.09 -10.71 -2.47
C THR A 32 -4.74 -11.54 -1.24
N PRO A 33 -3.74 -12.45 -1.25
CA PRO A 33 -3.39 -13.22 -0.06
C PRO A 33 -2.73 -12.36 1.05
N MET A 34 -2.21 -11.18 0.70
CA MET A 34 -1.61 -10.25 1.65
C MET A 34 -2.65 -9.35 2.33
N LEU A 35 -3.86 -9.22 1.77
CA LEU A 35 -4.95 -8.43 2.34
C LEU A 35 -5.15 -8.64 3.85
N PRO A 36 -5.28 -9.86 4.40
CA PRO A 36 -5.47 -10.03 5.84
C PRO A 36 -4.29 -9.54 6.69
N ALA A 37 -3.07 -9.60 6.16
CA ALA A 37 -1.91 -9.03 6.85
C ALA A 37 -1.92 -7.50 6.78
N LEU A 38 -2.36 -6.94 5.64
CA LEU A 38 -2.51 -5.49 5.45
C LEU A 38 -3.61 -4.92 6.35
N THR A 39 -4.75 -5.61 6.48
CA THR A 39 -5.83 -5.19 7.40
C THR A 39 -5.35 -5.21 8.84
N TRP A 40 -4.62 -6.25 9.25
CA TRP A 40 -4.05 -6.34 10.59
C TRP A 40 -3.08 -5.20 10.90
N VAL A 41 -2.24 -4.81 9.92
CA VAL A 41 -1.34 -3.66 10.08
C VAL A 41 -2.11 -2.34 10.23
N ILE A 42 -3.21 -2.17 9.48
CA ILE A 42 -4.04 -0.95 9.57
C ILE A 42 -4.75 -0.88 10.94
N GLU A 43 -5.36 -1.98 11.38
CA GLU A 43 -5.99 -2.08 12.70
C GLU A 43 -4.98 -1.88 13.84
N ALA A 44 -3.75 -2.38 13.70
CA ALA A 44 -2.70 -2.18 14.69
C ALA A 44 -2.17 -0.73 14.75
N VAL A 45 -2.35 0.06 13.69
CA VAL A 45 -1.93 1.47 13.66
C VAL A 45 -3.03 2.39 14.19
N ASP A 46 -4.30 2.04 13.98
CA ASP A 46 -5.42 2.83 14.49
C ASP A 46 -6.50 1.94 15.15
N ASP A 47 -6.46 1.89 16.49
CA ASP A 47 -7.42 1.15 17.33
C ASP A 47 -8.87 1.69 17.27
N HIS A 48 -9.12 2.81 16.55
CA HIS A 48 -10.46 3.40 16.41
C HIS A 48 -11.22 2.86 15.20
N LEU A 49 -10.54 2.13 14.33
CA LEU A 49 -11.06 1.67 13.04
C LEU A 49 -11.05 0.14 13.00
N GLN A 50 -12.20 -0.45 12.68
CA GLN A 50 -12.30 -1.87 12.40
C GLN A 50 -12.43 -2.07 10.89
N VAL A 51 -11.55 -2.88 10.30
CA VAL A 51 -11.63 -3.17 8.87
C VAL A 51 -12.63 -4.30 8.69
N ASP A 52 -13.84 -3.97 8.24
CA ASP A 52 -14.87 -4.98 8.02
C ASP A 52 -14.46 -5.91 6.89
N HIS A 53 -14.12 -5.34 5.72
CA HIS A 53 -13.79 -6.12 4.53
C HIS A 53 -12.79 -5.36 3.65
N ALA A 54 -11.83 -6.08 3.05
CA ALA A 54 -10.91 -5.52 2.05
C ALA A 54 -11.16 -6.18 0.68
N PHE A 55 -11.46 -5.37 -0.32
CA PHE A 55 -11.72 -5.81 -1.69
C PHE A 55 -10.72 -5.21 -2.66
N ILE A 56 -10.40 -5.95 -3.72
CA ILE A 56 -9.66 -5.40 -4.85
C ILE A 56 -10.66 -5.02 -5.92
N VAL A 57 -10.71 -3.74 -6.27
CA VAL A 57 -11.60 -3.21 -7.31
C VAL A 57 -10.75 -2.71 -8.47
N ASN A 58 -11.09 -3.17 -9.67
CA ASN A 58 -10.45 -2.71 -10.90
C ASN A 58 -11.28 -1.55 -11.46
N ARG A 59 -10.82 -0.31 -11.26
CA ARG A 59 -11.45 0.89 -11.85
C ARG A 59 -10.76 1.19 -13.17
N SER A 60 -11.22 0.57 -14.25
CA SER A 60 -10.93 0.83 -15.68
C SER A 60 -9.45 1.03 -16.09
N ALA A 61 -8.73 2.00 -15.53
CA ALA A 61 -7.31 2.24 -15.73
C ALA A 61 -6.42 1.79 -14.54
N ASP A 62 -6.97 1.68 -13.33
CA ASP A 62 -6.22 1.43 -12.10
C ASP A 62 -6.83 0.33 -11.22
N THR A 63 -5.95 -0.46 -10.60
CA THR A 63 -6.33 -1.45 -9.61
C THR A 63 -6.16 -0.87 -8.21
N VAL A 64 -7.27 -0.73 -7.48
CA VAL A 64 -7.30 -0.18 -6.12
C VAL A 64 -7.66 -1.25 -5.10
N ILE A 65 -7.05 -1.14 -3.93
CA ILE A 65 -7.47 -1.82 -2.71
C ILE A 65 -8.54 -0.91 -2.10
N GLN A 66 -9.79 -1.35 -2.11
CA GLN A 66 -10.88 -0.69 -1.41
C GLN A 66 -11.04 -1.38 -0.07
N LEU A 67 -10.75 -0.67 1.01
CA LEU A 67 -11.04 -1.14 2.36
C LEU A 67 -12.38 -0.57 2.77
N LYS A 68 -13.29 -1.41 3.25
CA LYS A 68 -14.50 -0.99 3.94
C LYS A 68 -14.20 -1.00 5.43
N VAL A 69 -14.21 0.18 6.03
CA VAL A 69 -13.79 0.39 7.42
C VAL A 69 -14.94 1.04 8.19
N THR A 70 -15.26 0.51 9.37
CA THR A 70 -16.28 1.06 10.27
C THR A 70 -15.60 1.62 11.52
N PRO A 71 -15.88 2.88 11.92
CA PRO A 71 -15.37 3.44 13.16
C PRO A 71 -16.02 2.72 14.35
N ILE A 72 -15.19 2.12 15.21
CA ILE A 72 -15.64 1.45 16.44
C ILE A 72 -15.53 2.35 17.67
N ARG A 73 -14.82 3.48 17.55
CA ARG A 73 -14.69 4.52 18.56
C ARG A 73 -14.91 5.89 17.93
N ILE A 74 -15.11 6.92 18.76
CA ILE A 74 -15.30 8.30 18.29
C ILE A 74 -14.08 8.71 17.47
N LEU A 75 -14.28 8.94 16.18
CA LEU A 75 -13.23 9.33 15.26
C LEU A 75 -13.32 10.83 15.02
N VAL A 76 -12.28 11.56 15.41
CA VAL A 76 -12.24 13.01 15.22
C VAL A 76 -11.53 13.31 13.89
N ILE A 77 -12.31 13.67 12.87
CA ILE A 77 -11.80 14.09 11.56
C ILE A 77 -11.96 15.60 11.45
N GLY A 78 -10.89 16.33 11.75
CA GLY A 78 -10.89 17.79 11.82
C GLY A 78 -11.70 18.34 12.98
N ASP A 79 -12.59 19.30 12.73
CA ASP A 79 -13.47 19.88 13.76
C ASP A 79 -14.74 19.05 14.00
N ARG A 80 -14.85 17.86 13.39
CA ARG A 80 -16.04 16.99 13.48
C ARG A 80 -15.73 15.72 14.26
N MET A 81 -16.58 15.41 15.23
CA MET A 81 -16.60 14.14 15.95
C MET A 81 -17.58 13.19 15.24
N LEU A 82 -17.08 12.11 14.68
CA LEU A 82 -17.91 11.03 14.14
C LEU A 82 -18.17 10.04 15.27
N MET A 83 -19.43 9.94 15.69
CA MET A 83 -19.84 8.88 16.61
C MET A 83 -19.82 7.53 15.89
N PRO A 84 -19.43 6.44 16.58
CA PRO A 84 -19.52 5.10 16.02
C PRO A 84 -21.00 4.77 15.76
N ASP A 85 -21.40 4.80 14.49
CA ASP A 85 -22.71 4.39 14.01
C ASP A 85 -22.51 3.30 12.95
N ALA A 86 -23.31 2.23 13.00
CA ALA A 86 -23.22 1.09 12.10
C ALA A 86 -23.51 1.45 10.63
N GLN A 87 -24.00 2.66 10.36
CA GLN A 87 -24.23 3.19 9.02
C GLN A 87 -23.06 4.03 8.48
N LEU A 88 -22.10 4.43 9.33
CA LEU A 88 -20.91 5.17 8.94
C LEU A 88 -19.85 4.20 8.41
N HIS A 89 -19.84 4.00 7.10
CA HIS A 89 -18.80 3.23 6.41
C HIS A 89 -17.88 4.16 5.65
N PHE A 90 -16.57 3.99 5.85
CA PHE A 90 -15.53 4.62 5.06
C PHE A 90 -15.01 3.61 4.04
N ASP A 91 -14.90 4.06 2.79
CA ASP A 91 -14.35 3.26 1.69
C ASP A 91 -13.00 3.84 1.19
N PRO A 92 -11.95 3.93 2.03
CA PRO A 92 -10.65 4.39 1.57
C PRO A 92 -10.11 3.47 0.48
N THR A 93 -9.73 4.08 -0.64
CA THR A 93 -9.11 3.38 -1.77
C THR A 93 -7.63 3.69 -1.83
N THR A 94 -6.77 2.68 -1.76
CA THR A 94 -5.33 2.83 -1.99
C THR A 94 -4.93 2.11 -3.28
N LEU A 95 -4.13 2.77 -4.13
CA LEU A 95 -3.63 2.18 -5.37
C LEU A 95 -2.69 1.00 -5.06
N ILE A 96 -2.95 -0.17 -5.66
CA ILE A 96 -2.05 -1.34 -5.54
C ILE A 96 -0.62 -0.99 -5.99
N GLY A 97 -0.52 -0.17 -7.03
CA GLY A 97 0.76 0.33 -7.53
C GLY A 97 1.57 1.06 -6.44
N SER A 98 0.93 1.93 -5.66
CA SER A 98 1.58 2.67 -4.58
C SER A 98 2.09 1.75 -3.45
N VAL A 99 1.32 0.71 -3.12
CA VAL A 99 1.70 -0.29 -2.11
C VAL A 99 2.91 -1.10 -2.55
N LEU A 100 2.93 -1.55 -3.81
CA LEU A 100 3.98 -2.43 -4.35
C LEU A 100 5.22 -1.67 -4.83
N GLN A 101 5.13 -0.38 -5.15
CA GLN A 101 6.22 0.41 -5.71
C GLN A 101 7.52 0.38 -4.90
N PRO A 102 7.53 0.60 -3.55
CA PRO A 102 8.77 0.53 -2.78
C PRO A 102 9.39 -0.88 -2.77
N VAL A 103 8.56 -1.92 -2.78
CA VAL A 103 8.99 -3.33 -2.85
C VAL A 103 9.61 -3.63 -4.22
N ILE A 104 8.96 -3.21 -5.29
CA ILE A 104 9.44 -3.32 -6.67
C ILE A 104 10.78 -2.62 -6.83
N LEU A 105 10.93 -1.42 -6.27
CA LEU A 105 12.16 -0.64 -6.36
C LEU A 105 13.31 -1.33 -5.61
N LEU A 106 13.05 -1.83 -4.40
CA LEU A 106 14.04 -2.59 -3.63
C LEU A 106 14.47 -3.86 -4.39
N LEU A 107 13.52 -4.64 -4.91
CA LEU A 107 13.82 -5.83 -5.72
C LEU A 107 14.64 -5.49 -6.96
N ALA A 108 14.28 -4.42 -7.67
CA ALA A 108 15.01 -3.96 -8.83
C ALA A 108 16.46 -3.60 -8.49
N ILE A 109 16.69 -2.92 -7.37
CA ILE A 109 18.04 -2.57 -6.90
C ILE A 109 18.84 -3.83 -6.54
N VAL A 110 18.24 -4.76 -5.80
CA VAL A 110 18.89 -6.02 -5.37
C VAL A 110 19.28 -6.87 -6.58
N LEU A 111 18.40 -6.96 -7.58
CA LEU A 111 18.62 -7.72 -8.81
C LEU A 111 19.56 -7.01 -9.80
N ALA A 112 19.52 -5.68 -9.88
CA ALA A 112 20.39 -4.91 -10.76
C ALA A 112 21.83 -4.88 -10.26
N TRP A 113 22.04 -5.07 -8.95
CA TRP A 113 23.36 -5.00 -8.35
C TRP A 113 24.34 -5.98 -9.00
N PRO A 114 25.59 -5.57 -9.30
CA PRO A 114 26.57 -6.47 -9.88
C PRO A 114 26.88 -7.63 -8.93
N VAL A 115 26.51 -8.84 -9.33
CA VAL A 115 26.77 -10.08 -8.59
C VAL A 115 27.85 -10.86 -9.33
N THR A 116 28.89 -11.28 -8.60
CA THR A 116 29.97 -12.13 -9.13
C THR A 116 29.67 -13.62 -8.99
N ARG A 117 28.75 -14.03 -8.09
CA ARG A 117 28.38 -15.42 -7.82
C ARG A 117 26.87 -15.59 -7.61
N LEU A 118 26.24 -16.52 -8.32
CA LEU A 118 24.79 -16.78 -8.24
C LEU A 118 24.29 -17.07 -6.81
N TRP A 119 25.07 -17.76 -5.98
CA TRP A 119 24.72 -18.01 -4.57
C TRP A 119 24.59 -16.74 -3.71
N ALA A 120 25.33 -15.68 -4.05
CA ALA A 120 25.20 -14.40 -3.37
C ALA A 120 23.86 -13.70 -3.67
N LEU A 121 23.22 -14.06 -4.78
CA LEU A 121 21.89 -13.55 -5.14
C LEU A 121 20.82 -14.14 -4.21
N SER A 122 20.88 -15.44 -3.92
CA SER A 122 19.94 -16.09 -2.98
C SER A 122 20.04 -15.51 -1.57
N ALA A 123 21.26 -15.31 -1.05
CA ALA A 123 21.47 -14.69 0.27
C ALA A 123 20.95 -13.25 0.33
N ARG A 124 21.10 -12.49 -0.75
CA ARG A 124 20.56 -11.12 -0.84
C ARG A 124 19.05 -11.09 -0.93
N LEU A 125 18.44 -11.99 -1.70
CA LEU A 125 16.99 -12.13 -1.74
C LEU A 125 16.47 -12.49 -0.35
N LEU A 126 17.12 -13.42 0.35
CA LEU A 126 16.77 -13.78 1.73
C LEU A 126 16.81 -12.57 2.67
N LEU A 127 17.83 -11.71 2.54
CA LEU A 127 17.93 -10.45 3.31
C LEU A 127 16.95 -9.37 2.83
N ALA A 128 16.56 -9.39 1.56
CA ALA A 128 15.58 -8.45 1.02
C ALA A 128 14.17 -8.75 1.56
N VAL A 129 13.82 -10.01 1.84
CA VAL A 129 12.51 -10.40 2.39
C VAL A 129 12.11 -9.60 3.64
N PRO A 130 12.88 -9.58 4.75
CA PRO A 130 12.50 -8.81 5.92
C PRO A 130 12.43 -7.30 5.63
N MET A 131 13.26 -6.80 4.73
CA MET A 131 13.24 -5.40 4.32
C MET A 131 11.98 -5.05 3.52
N MET A 132 11.52 -5.95 2.64
CA MET A 132 10.25 -5.81 1.91
C MET A 132 9.06 -5.81 2.87
N VAL A 133 9.07 -6.69 3.89
CA VAL A 133 8.03 -6.70 4.94
C VAL A 133 8.03 -5.38 5.69
N LEU A 134 9.19 -4.89 6.12
CA LEU A 134 9.30 -3.60 6.80
C LEU A 134 8.77 -2.45 5.93
N LEU A 135 9.13 -2.42 4.66
CA LEU A 135 8.64 -1.40 3.72
C LEU A 135 7.12 -1.45 3.58
N LEU A 136 6.51 -2.64 3.51
CA LEU A 136 5.06 -2.77 3.45
C LEU A 136 4.38 -2.31 4.73
N VAL A 137 4.89 -2.74 5.88
CA VAL A 137 4.35 -2.39 7.20
C VAL A 137 4.40 -0.88 7.44
N VAL A 138 5.38 -0.16 6.88
CA VAL A 138 5.47 1.29 6.99
C VAL A 138 4.68 2.01 5.89
N ASN A 139 4.79 1.56 4.64
CA ASN A 139 4.20 2.25 3.50
C ASN A 139 2.67 2.17 3.50
N VAL A 140 2.10 1.05 3.94
CA VAL A 140 0.64 0.84 3.93
C VAL A 140 -0.07 1.80 4.90
N PRO A 141 0.34 1.92 6.17
CA PRO A 141 -0.20 2.94 7.07
C PRO A 141 0.00 4.36 6.58
N LEU A 142 1.17 4.69 6.01
CA LEU A 142 1.42 6.04 5.51
C LEU A 142 0.52 6.40 4.33
N GLY A 143 0.32 5.45 3.40
CA GLY A 143 -0.64 5.61 2.31
C GLY A 143 -2.07 5.78 2.82
N PHE A 144 -2.45 5.01 3.83
CA PHE A 144 -3.76 5.11 4.47
C PHE A 144 -3.99 6.46 5.16
N VAL A 145 -3.02 6.93 5.96
CA VAL A 145 -3.06 8.26 6.59
C VAL A 145 -3.19 9.36 5.54
N GLY A 146 -2.45 9.25 4.43
CA GLY A 146 -2.58 10.18 3.30
C GLY A 146 -4.00 10.19 2.73
N THR A 147 -4.59 9.03 2.45
CA THR A 147 -5.97 8.95 1.94
C THR A 147 -7.01 9.48 2.93
N MET A 148 -6.79 9.33 4.24
CA MET A 148 -7.67 9.89 5.27
C MET A 148 -7.57 11.42 5.33
N GLN A 149 -6.38 11.97 5.12
CA GLN A 149 -6.17 13.42 5.02
C GLN A 149 -6.87 13.99 3.78
N ASP A 150 -6.76 13.33 2.63
CA ASP A 150 -7.47 13.73 1.41
C ASP A 150 -8.99 13.69 1.61
N PHE A 151 -9.51 12.64 2.27
CA PHE A 151 -10.93 12.54 2.61
C PHE A 151 -11.38 13.70 3.50
N ARG A 152 -10.60 14.08 4.50
CA ARG A 152 -10.90 15.23 5.38
C ARG A 152 -11.07 16.54 4.59
N GLU A 153 -10.36 16.69 3.48
CA GLU A 153 -10.42 17.88 2.63
C GLU A 153 -11.59 17.82 1.62
N TYR A 154 -12.02 16.61 1.22
CA TYR A 154 -13.00 16.39 0.15
C TYR A 154 -14.43 16.05 0.59
N VAL A 155 -14.74 15.83 1.88
CA VAL A 155 -16.13 15.60 2.32
C VAL A 155 -16.96 16.85 2.01
N PRO A 156 -17.88 16.82 1.01
CA PRO A 156 -18.86 17.89 0.85
C PRO A 156 -19.76 17.84 2.08
N GLU A 157 -20.19 19.00 2.57
CA GLU A 157 -21.05 19.16 3.76
C GLU A 157 -22.15 18.10 3.84
N ALA A 158 -21.87 16.96 4.48
CA ALA A 158 -22.91 15.99 4.79
C ALA A 158 -23.88 16.71 5.75
N PRO A 159 -25.20 16.60 5.51
CA PRO A 159 -26.19 17.36 6.27
C PRO A 159 -25.95 17.09 7.74
N VAL A 160 -25.65 18.16 8.46
CA VAL A 160 -25.61 18.19 9.91
C VAL A 160 -26.95 17.64 10.34
N SER A 161 -27.00 16.43 10.89
CA SER A 161 -28.13 16.03 11.72
C SER A 161 -28.08 16.97 12.93
N LEU A 162 -28.77 18.09 12.78
CA LEU A 162 -29.05 19.00 13.87
C LEU A 162 -29.60 18.15 15.00
N MET A 163 -28.86 18.10 16.10
CA MET A 163 -29.38 17.66 17.39
C MET A 163 -30.69 18.41 17.61
N VAL A 164 -31.79 17.65 17.60
CA VAL A 164 -33.06 18.05 18.22
C VAL A 164 -33.10 17.37 19.57
#